data_AF-A0A4Q3UVK8-F1
#
_entry.id   AF-A0A4Q3UVK8-F1
#
_cell.length_a   1.000
_cell.length_b   1.000
_cell.length_c   1.000
_cell.angle_alpha   90.00
_cell.angle_beta   90.00
_cell.angle_gamma   90.00
#
_symmetry.space_group_name_H-M   'P 1'
#
loop_
_entity.id
_entity.type
_entity.pdbx_description
1 polymer ?
#
loop_
_entity_poly.entity_id
_entity_poly.type
_entity_poly.pdbx_seq_one_letter_code
_entity_poly.pdbx_strand_id
1 'polypeptide(L)'
;MKRSKGVAKPAAPPVWWKNTYFWIAALLVIVGVYGLLRGDATIRDPGQRPETNLPIWYLAAAALMALNGALSHRLTVQHYEEEKNS
;
A
#
# COMPACT_ATOMS: atom_id res chain seq x y z
N MET A 1 -32.32 -3.22 -33.66
CA MET A 1 -31.79 -3.52 -32.30
C MET A 1 -30.95 -2.32 -31.83
N LYS A 2 -31.53 -1.39 -31.04
CA LYS A 2 -30.81 -0.20 -30.53
C LYS A 2 -29.95 -0.63 -29.33
N ARG A 3 -28.62 -0.62 -29.47
CA ARG A 3 -27.73 -0.69 -28.30
C ARG A 3 -27.86 0.65 -27.57
N SER A 4 -28.55 0.62 -26.43
CA SER A 4 -28.51 1.71 -25.44
C SER A 4 -27.04 1.96 -25.10
N LYS A 5 -26.49 3.09 -25.56
CA LYS A 5 -25.17 3.57 -25.11
C LYS A 5 -25.33 3.90 -23.64
N GLY A 6 -24.86 3.01 -22.76
CA GLY A 6 -24.80 3.31 -21.33
C GLY A 6 -24.01 4.61 -21.16
N VAL A 7 -24.60 5.58 -20.47
CA VAL A 7 -23.95 6.85 -20.14
C VAL A 7 -22.72 6.49 -19.30
N ALA A 8 -21.52 6.67 -19.86
CA ALA A 8 -20.28 6.41 -19.15
C ALA A 8 -20.27 7.31 -17.90
N LYS A 9 -20.22 6.69 -16.71
CA LYS A 9 -20.13 7.43 -15.46
C LYS A 9 -18.72 8.03 -15.38
N PRO A 10 -18.55 9.31 -15.01
CA PRO A 10 -17.22 9.89 -14.88
C PRO A 10 -16.39 9.09 -13.89
N ALA A 11 -15.11 8.88 -14.22
CA ALA A 11 -14.18 8.19 -13.35
C ALA A 11 -14.17 8.87 -11.96
N ALA A 12 -14.19 8.07 -10.91
CA ALA A 12 -14.07 8.59 -9.55
C ALA A 12 -12.66 9.14 -9.34
N PRO A 13 -12.49 10.25 -8.59
CA PRO A 13 -11.16 10.78 -8.32
C PRO A 13 -10.31 9.74 -7.57
N PRO A 14 -9.02 9.63 -7.90
CA PRO A 14 -8.12 8.71 -7.22
C PRO A 14 -7.95 9.13 -5.77
N VAL A 15 -8.07 8.17 -4.86
CA VAL A 15 -7.88 8.36 -3.42
C VAL A 15 -6.80 7.42 -2.92
N TRP A 16 -5.85 7.97 -2.16
CA TRP A 16 -4.67 7.23 -1.71
C TRP A 16 -5.03 6.00 -0.87
N TRP A 17 -6.05 6.09 0.00
CA TRP A 17 -6.45 4.97 0.88
C TRP A 17 -7.01 3.74 0.15
N LYS A 18 -7.31 3.84 -1.16
CA LYS A 18 -7.70 2.67 -1.96
C LYS A 18 -6.50 1.91 -2.54
N ASN A 19 -5.28 2.44 -2.38
CA ASN A 19 -4.07 1.78 -2.84
C ASN A 19 -3.58 0.76 -1.79
N THR A 20 -3.57 -0.52 -2.16
CA THR A 20 -3.15 -1.64 -1.31
C THR A 20 -1.74 -1.48 -0.74
N TYR A 21 -0.83 -0.81 -1.45
CA TYR A 21 0.53 -0.59 -0.95
C TYR A 21 0.56 0.19 0.36
N PHE A 22 -0.32 1.18 0.55
CA PHE A 22 -0.38 1.93 1.82
C PHE A 22 -0.93 1.09 2.97
N TRP A 23 -1.86 0.16 2.70
CA TRP A 23 -2.35 -0.77 3.72
C TRP A 23 -1.28 -1.77 4.14
N ILE A 24 -0.54 -2.33 3.18
CA ILE A 24 0.60 -3.21 3.47
C ILE A 24 1.64 -2.43 4.27
N ALA A 25 1.99 -1.21 3.86
CA ALA A 25 2.91 -0.36 4.61
C ALA A 25 2.44 -0.13 6.06
N ALA A 26 1.16 0.21 6.27
CA ALA A 26 0.61 0.43 7.60
C ALA A 26 0.69 -0.83 8.48
N LEU A 27 0.35 -2.01 7.94
CA LEU A 27 0.45 -3.27 8.67
C LEU A 27 1.90 -3.59 9.04
N LEU A 28 2.85 -3.40 8.12
CA LEU A 28 4.27 -3.61 8.37
C LEU A 28 4.82 -2.63 9.43
N VAL A 29 4.35 -1.38 9.45
CA VAL A 29 4.68 -0.43 10.54
C VAL A 29 4.14 -0.95 11.87
N ILE A 30 2.90 -1.41 11.93
CA ILE A 30 2.30 -1.94 13.16
C ILE A 30 3.11 -3.13 13.67
N VAL A 31 3.42 -4.10 12.81
CA VAL A 31 4.24 -5.27 13.17
C VAL A 31 5.65 -4.86 13.59
N GLY A 32 6.30 -3.98 12.85
CA GLY A 32 7.64 -3.48 13.17
C GLY A 32 7.70 -2.75 14.51
N VAL A 33 6.77 -1.82 14.76
CA VAL A 33 6.69 -1.11 16.04
C VAL A 33 6.38 -2.08 17.18
N TYR A 34 5.45 -3.01 16.99
CA TYR A 34 5.12 -4.03 17.99
C TYR A 34 6.34 -4.90 18.34
N GLY A 35 7.09 -5.35 17.32
CA GLY A 35 8.32 -6.11 17.48
C GLY A 35 9.42 -5.34 18.20
N LEU A 36 9.58 -4.04 17.94
CA LEU A 36 10.52 -3.19 18.68
C LEU A 36 10.16 -3.09 20.18
N LEU A 37 8.87 -3.06 20.51
CA LEU A 37 8.40 -2.93 21.89
C LEU A 37 8.39 -4.26 22.67
N ARG A 38 8.13 -5.37 21.99
CA ARG A 38 7.91 -6.69 22.62
C ARG A 38 9.02 -7.71 22.34
N GLY A 39 9.94 -7.39 21.44
CA GLY A 39 11.04 -8.23 21.01
C GLY A 39 10.72 -9.13 19.83
N ASP A 40 11.76 -9.52 19.10
CA ASP A 40 11.71 -10.24 17.82
C ASP A 40 10.92 -11.55 17.88
N ALA A 41 10.91 -12.23 19.04
CA ALA A 41 10.19 -13.48 19.22
C ALA A 41 8.66 -13.34 19.10
N THR A 42 8.11 -12.14 19.26
CA THR A 42 6.65 -11.91 19.24
C THR A 42 6.07 -11.70 17.85
N ILE A 43 6.91 -11.37 16.88
CA ILE A 43 6.52 -11.16 15.48
C ILE A 43 7.08 -12.23 14.55
N ARG A 44 7.81 -13.20 15.11
CA ARG A 44 8.44 -14.28 14.38
C ARG A 44 7.41 -15.34 14.03
N ASP A 45 7.41 -15.79 12.78
CA ASP A 45 6.54 -16.87 12.34
C ASP A 45 6.96 -18.21 12.93
N PRO A 46 6.02 -19.11 13.27
CA PRO A 46 6.34 -20.46 13.73
C PRO A 46 7.24 -21.18 12.72
N GLY A 47 8.43 -21.61 13.16
CA GLY A 47 9.41 -22.28 12.31
C GLY A 47 10.44 -21.37 11.63
N GLN A 48 10.34 -20.05 11.77
CA GLN A 48 11.39 -19.14 11.32
C GLN A 48 12.62 -19.22 12.24
N ARG A 49 13.82 -19.16 11.66
CA ARG A 49 15.06 -19.15 12.43
C ARG A 49 15.14 -17.92 13.34
N PRO A 50 15.84 -18.01 14.48
CA PRO A 50 16.07 -16.85 15.32
C PRO A 50 16.93 -15.81 14.63
N GLU A 51 16.28 -14.82 14.02
CA GLU A 51 16.93 -13.64 13.47
C GLU A 51 16.83 -12.48 14.44
N THR A 52 17.89 -11.68 14.49
CA THR A 52 17.98 -10.42 15.22
C THR A 52 17.60 -9.28 14.29
N ASN A 53 16.94 -8.24 14.81
CA ASN A 53 16.54 -7.04 14.07
C ASN A 53 15.40 -7.27 13.07
N LEU A 54 14.63 -8.34 13.23
CA LEU A 54 13.44 -8.61 12.43
C LEU A 54 12.46 -7.40 12.35
N PRO A 55 12.22 -6.64 13.45
CA PRO A 55 11.38 -5.44 13.40
C PRO A 55 11.89 -4.36 12.46
N ILE A 56 13.22 -4.18 12.35
CA ILE A 56 13.85 -3.20 11.45
C ILE A 56 13.57 -3.58 10.00
N TRP A 57 13.61 -4.87 9.65
CA TRP A 57 13.27 -5.34 8.32
C TRP A 57 11.80 -5.09 7.97
N TYR A 58 10.87 -5.30 8.91
CA TYR A 58 9.48 -4.93 8.72
C TYR A 58 9.31 -3.42 8.47
N LEU A 59 10.01 -2.57 9.21
CA LEU A 59 9.98 -1.11 9.01
C LEU A 59 10.60 -0.69 7.67
N ALA A 60 11.70 -1.32 7.26
CA ALA A 60 12.31 -1.07 5.96
C ALA A 60 11.37 -1.48 4.81
N ALA A 61 10.75 -2.65 4.90
CA ALA A 61 9.74 -3.10 3.94
C ALA A 61 8.53 -2.15 3.93
N ALA A 62 8.09 -1.65 5.08
CA ALA A 62 7.02 -0.67 5.17
C ALA A 62 7.35 0.62 4.41
N ALA A 63 8.58 1.14 4.58
CA ALA A 63 9.04 2.33 3.88
C ALA A 63 9.05 2.11 2.36
N LEU A 64 9.54 0.95 1.88
CA LEU A 64 9.52 0.60 0.46
C LEU A 64 8.08 0.54 -0.09
N MET A 65 7.16 -0.06 0.65
CA MET A 65 5.74 -0.14 0.26
C MET A 65 5.09 1.24 0.21
N ALA A 66 5.38 2.12 1.18
CA ALA A 66 4.87 3.49 1.20
C ALA A 66 5.40 4.31 0.01
N LEU A 67 6.68 4.19 -0.33
CA LEU A 67 7.28 4.84 -1.49
C LEU A 67 6.65 4.34 -2.79
N ASN A 68 6.49 3.03 -2.94
CA ASN A 68 5.84 2.45 -4.11
C ASN A 68 4.38 2.93 -4.23
N GLY A 69 3.64 2.93 -3.12
CA GLY A 69 2.28 3.46 -3.05
C GLY A 69 2.19 4.93 -3.47
N ALA A 70 3.14 5.76 -3.04
CA ALA A 70 3.21 7.17 -3.42
C ALA A 70 3.47 7.36 -4.91
N LEU A 71 4.40 6.60 -5.50
CA LEU A 71 4.68 6.66 -6.94
C LEU A 71 3.48 6.18 -7.77
N SER A 72 2.90 5.03 -7.42
CA SER A 72 1.71 4.50 -8.12
C SER A 72 0.51 5.45 -8.00
N HIS A 73 0.31 6.07 -6.84
CA HIS A 73 -0.78 7.03 -6.65
C HIS A 73 -0.58 8.29 -7.51
N ARG A 74 0.63 8.84 -7.56
CA ARG A 74 0.95 9.99 -8.43
C ARG A 74 0.68 9.70 -9.89
N LEU A 75 1.08 8.53 -10.38
CA LEU A 75 0.81 8.11 -11.76
C LEU A 75 -0.70 7.99 -12.03
N THR A 76 -1.46 7.46 -11.07
CA THR A 76 -2.92 7.35 -11.19
C THR A 76 -3.59 8.73 -11.22
N VAL A 77 -3.11 9.68 -10.41
CA VAL A 77 -3.57 11.08 -10.42
C VAL A 77 -3.30 11.72 -11.78
N GLN A 78 -2.09 11.55 -12.30
CA GLN A 78 -1.72 12.07 -13.62
C GLN A 78 -2.66 11.55 -14.72
N HIS A 79 -2.89 10.24 -14.79
CA HIS A 79 -3.81 9.66 -15.78
C HIS A 79 -5.24 10.17 -15.62
N TYR A 80 -5.72 10.34 -14.39
CA TYR A 80 -7.04 10.89 -14.13
C TYR A 80 -7.17 12.34 -14.63
N GLU A 81 -6.13 13.16 -14.46
CA GLU A 81 -6.10 14.54 -14.97
C GLU A 81 -6.02 14.60 -16.50
N GLU A 82 -5.22 13.72 -17.12
CA GLU A 82 -5.13 13.55 -18.58
C GLU A 82 -6.49 13.17 -19.20
N GLU A 83 -7.20 12.21 -18.60
CA GLU A 83 -8.54 11.79 -19.03
C GLU A 83 -9.60 12.88 -18.84
N LYS A 84 -9.48 13.69 -17.79
CA LYS A 84 -10.43 14.79 -17.51
C LYS A 84 -10.26 15.97 -18.46
N ASN A 85 -9.03 16.20 -18.95
CA ASN A 85 -8.68 17.33 -19.81
C ASN A 85 -8.67 17.00 -21.31
N SER A 86 -8.99 15.76 -21.70
CA SER A 86 -9.11 15.30 -23.10
C SER A 86 -10.57 15.28 -23.58
#